data_AF-A0A0L1JP24-F1
#
_entry.id   AF-A0A0L1JP24-F1
#
_cell.length_a   1.000
_cell.length_b   1.000
_cell.length_c   1.000
_cell.angle_alpha   90.00
_cell.angle_beta   90.00
_cell.angle_gamma   90.00
#
_symmetry.space_group_name_H-M   'P 1'
#
loop_
_entity.id
_entity.type
_entity.pdbx_description
1 polymer ?
#
loop_
_entity_poly.entity_id
_entity_poly.type
_entity_poly.pdbx_seq_one_letter_code
_entity_poly.pdbx_strand_id
1 'polypeptide(L)'
;METGALGVDQLAHAMALQAASGAPVEDVALAEGMISATAHAEARARHHAALHVSRDATPPDPELRHLVDVETCLAHAIVPWTRIGDAILVATSRPDTFDAAREALPNDIGPVIMGLTSDHDLHDTIAEWYREDLRAAAETRVPDDLSCRSLGRTNGLRAVPLVLGLAMLVFLVLAPQVFFAALAGWAALSLLAALALKLAAFAAHFRAPRDAPLPMFHHRPRVSVLVPLFHETDIAQDLIARLRAITYPKALLDVVLVLEEDDSQTRDLIAGTDLPPWMRTIVVPDGAIRTKPRAMNYALGFVSSEIVGIYDAEDAPDPDQIDLVAARFAERPREVACLQGILDFYNPRANWLSRCFAIEYATWFRVILPGLARLGFAIPLGGTTVFFRRDVLEEVHGWDAHNVTEDADLGIRLARFGYRTELIATVTREEACNHAWPWVRQRSRWLKGYMVTYLAHMRHPLRLWRDLRPWKFLGFQVFFLSSLSQFLLAPVLWSFWVVLIGLAHPLDAWIGGSAVWHLGLAFLFSEVTALVIGAVAVSRTDHRGLTPWIPTLVFYFPLGCAAAYKGLIEVLARPFFWDKTTHGKG
;
A
#
# COMPACT_ATOMS: atom_id res chain seq x y z
N MET A 1 -4.58 -35.67 -21.17
CA MET A 1 -5.37 -36.78 -21.77
C MET A 1 -4.63 -38.11 -21.71
N GLU A 2 -3.36 -38.19 -22.13
CA GLU A 2 -2.57 -39.44 -22.09
C GLU A 2 -2.44 -40.06 -20.68
N THR A 3 -2.48 -39.23 -19.64
CA THR A 3 -2.44 -39.65 -18.22
C THR A 3 -3.81 -39.98 -17.64
N GLY A 4 -4.91 -39.79 -18.39
CA GLY A 4 -6.29 -39.96 -17.88
C GLY A 4 -6.77 -38.90 -16.89
N ALA A 5 -5.95 -37.88 -16.57
CA ALA A 5 -6.25 -36.89 -15.52
C ALA A 5 -7.33 -35.85 -15.89
N LEU A 6 -7.71 -35.72 -17.16
CA LEU A 6 -8.71 -34.75 -17.65
C LEU A 6 -9.71 -35.45 -18.57
N GLY A 7 -11.00 -35.33 -18.27
CA GLY A 7 -12.08 -35.73 -19.18
C GLY A 7 -12.18 -34.80 -20.40
N VAL A 8 -12.88 -35.26 -21.45
CA VAL A 8 -13.06 -34.49 -22.70
C VAL A 8 -13.78 -33.16 -22.46
N ASP A 9 -14.84 -33.17 -21.64
CA ASP A 9 -15.61 -31.97 -21.33
C ASP A 9 -14.79 -30.96 -20.49
N GLN A 10 -14.01 -31.46 -19.53
CA GLN A 10 -13.11 -30.63 -18.73
C GLN A 10 -12.01 -30.01 -19.59
N LEU A 11 -11.46 -30.76 -20.54
CA LEU A 11 -10.48 -30.23 -21.49
C LEU A 11 -11.09 -29.15 -22.39
N ALA A 12 -12.29 -29.37 -22.93
CA ALA A 12 -12.97 -28.37 -23.75
C ALA A 12 -13.22 -27.08 -22.95
N HIS A 13 -13.60 -27.20 -21.67
CA HIS A 13 -13.75 -26.06 -20.78
C HIS A 13 -12.42 -25.35 -20.50
N ALA A 14 -11.36 -26.09 -20.17
CA ALA A 14 -10.02 -25.54 -19.95
C ALA A 14 -9.47 -24.83 -21.20
N MET A 15 -9.72 -25.35 -22.41
CA MET A 15 -9.33 -24.72 -23.66
C MET A 15 -10.09 -23.41 -23.91
N ALA A 16 -11.37 -23.33 -23.55
CA ALA A 16 -12.14 -22.08 -23.66
C ALA A 16 -11.57 -20.99 -22.73
N LEU A 17 -11.21 -21.36 -21.49
CA LEU A 17 -10.56 -20.47 -20.53
C LEU A 17 -9.13 -20.09 -20.95
N GLN A 18 -8.38 -21.03 -21.54
CA GLN A 18 -7.07 -20.78 -22.14
C GLN A 18 -7.16 -19.76 -23.28
N ALA A 19 -8.16 -19.86 -24.15
CA ALA A 19 -8.38 -18.88 -25.22
C ALA A 19 -8.67 -17.47 -24.69
N ALA A 20 -9.35 -17.35 -23.54
CA ALA A 20 -9.67 -16.07 -22.93
C ALA A 20 -8.52 -15.46 -22.11
N SER A 21 -7.66 -16.31 -21.53
CA SER A 21 -6.57 -15.90 -20.65
C SER A 21 -5.21 -15.80 -21.34
N GLY A 22 -4.96 -16.65 -22.33
CA GLY A 22 -3.63 -16.86 -22.92
C GLY A 22 -2.69 -17.71 -22.05
N ALA A 23 -3.14 -18.24 -20.91
CA ALA A 23 -2.35 -19.10 -20.04
C ALA A 23 -2.25 -20.54 -20.58
N PRO A 24 -1.19 -21.31 -20.27
CA PRO A 24 -1.12 -22.73 -20.62
C PRO A 24 -2.33 -23.52 -20.11
N VAL A 25 -2.83 -24.48 -20.89
CA VAL A 25 -4.08 -25.21 -20.58
C VAL A 25 -3.95 -26.04 -19.30
N GLU A 26 -2.75 -26.52 -19.01
CA GLU A 26 -2.39 -27.24 -17.80
C GLU A 26 -2.46 -26.36 -16.55
N ASP A 27 -2.06 -25.09 -16.65
CA ASP A 27 -2.13 -24.12 -15.56
C ASP A 27 -3.57 -23.69 -15.30
N VAL A 28 -4.37 -23.55 -16.38
CA VAL A 28 -5.82 -23.34 -16.28
C VAL A 28 -6.49 -24.52 -15.59
N ALA A 29 -6.18 -25.75 -16.02
CA ALA A 29 -6.75 -26.95 -15.42
C ALA A 29 -6.40 -27.07 -13.93
N LEU A 30 -5.16 -26.73 -13.54
CA LEU A 30 -4.74 -26.70 -12.14
C LEU A 30 -5.49 -25.62 -11.36
N ALA A 31 -5.51 -24.38 -11.87
CA ALA A 31 -6.11 -23.24 -11.17
C ALA A 31 -7.63 -23.40 -10.93
N GLU A 32 -8.32 -24.08 -11.83
CA GLU A 32 -9.75 -24.41 -11.72
C GLU A 32 -10.02 -25.71 -10.93
N GLY A 33 -8.98 -26.36 -10.40
CA GLY A 33 -9.12 -27.59 -9.62
C GLY A 33 -9.53 -28.82 -10.44
N MET A 34 -9.33 -28.79 -11.75
CA MET A 34 -9.65 -29.91 -12.65
C MET A 34 -8.60 -31.04 -12.57
N ILE A 35 -7.35 -30.71 -12.22
CA ILE A 35 -6.26 -31.66 -11.99
C ILE A 35 -5.56 -31.38 -10.65
N SER A 36 -4.94 -32.42 -10.08
CA SER A 36 -4.12 -32.26 -8.88
C SER A 36 -2.75 -31.66 -9.20
N ALA A 37 -2.13 -31.01 -8.21
CA ALA A 37 -0.76 -30.50 -8.31
C ALA A 37 0.25 -31.61 -8.68
N THR A 38 0.06 -32.83 -8.16
CA THR A 38 0.90 -34.00 -8.50
C THR A 38 0.75 -34.40 -9.97
N ALA A 39 -0.48 -34.45 -10.49
CA ALA A 39 -0.73 -34.79 -11.89
C ALA A 39 -0.17 -33.72 -12.85
N HIS A 40 -0.24 -32.45 -12.46
CA HIS A 40 0.39 -31.34 -13.18
C HIS A 40 1.92 -31.47 -13.19
N ALA A 41 2.55 -31.71 -12.03
CA ALA A 41 4.00 -31.88 -11.92
C ALA A 41 4.53 -33.08 -12.73
N GLU A 42 3.84 -34.24 -12.67
CA GLU A 42 4.20 -35.41 -13.47
C GLU A 42 4.11 -35.16 -14.97
N ALA A 43 3.07 -34.45 -15.42
CA ALA A 43 2.89 -34.09 -16.82
C ALA A 43 4.04 -33.17 -17.31
N ARG A 44 4.40 -32.15 -16.52
CA ARG A 44 5.53 -31.26 -16.83
C ARG A 44 6.86 -32.01 -16.85
N ALA A 45 7.08 -32.93 -15.90
CA ALA A 45 8.31 -33.72 -15.86
C ALA A 45 8.50 -34.60 -17.10
N ARG A 46 7.43 -35.23 -17.58
CA ARG A 46 7.48 -35.98 -18.83
C ARG A 46 7.70 -35.07 -20.05
N HIS A 47 7.04 -33.91 -20.09
CA HIS A 47 7.16 -32.96 -21.20
C HIS A 47 8.61 -32.45 -21.37
N HIS A 48 9.28 -32.12 -20.27
CA HIS A 48 10.65 -31.58 -20.29
C HIS A 48 11.74 -32.63 -20.13
N ALA A 49 11.40 -33.92 -20.09
CA ALA A 49 12.33 -35.03 -19.86
C ALA A 49 13.26 -34.80 -18.64
N ALA A 50 12.71 -34.23 -17.56
CA ALA A 50 13.46 -33.84 -16.37
C ALA A 50 13.14 -34.72 -15.16
N LEU A 51 14.11 -34.83 -14.26
CA LEU A 51 13.94 -35.56 -13.00
C LEU A 51 13.04 -34.75 -12.06
N HIS A 52 12.01 -35.38 -11.51
CA HIS A 52 11.19 -34.77 -10.48
C HIS A 52 11.87 -34.93 -9.11
N VAL A 53 12.06 -33.82 -8.39
CA VAL A 53 12.66 -33.77 -7.05
C VAL A 53 11.73 -33.04 -6.09
N SER A 54 11.62 -33.55 -4.87
CA SER A 54 10.84 -32.94 -3.79
C SER A 54 11.58 -32.99 -2.47
N ARG A 55 11.27 -32.07 -1.55
CA ARG A 55 11.90 -32.00 -0.24
C ARG A 55 11.70 -33.29 0.57
N ASP A 56 10.53 -33.90 0.45
CA ASP A 56 10.17 -35.11 1.20
C ASP A 56 10.88 -36.37 0.69
N ALA A 57 11.02 -36.52 -0.63
CA ALA A 57 11.59 -37.71 -1.24
C ALA A 57 13.11 -37.63 -1.40
N THR A 58 13.61 -36.44 -1.74
CA THR A 58 15.02 -36.18 -2.07
C THR A 58 15.39 -34.80 -1.50
N PRO A 59 15.67 -34.68 -0.19
CA PRO A 59 15.96 -33.39 0.41
C PRO A 59 17.19 -32.73 -0.25
N PRO A 60 17.18 -31.39 -0.43
CA PRO A 60 18.29 -30.68 -1.04
C PRO A 60 19.53 -30.73 -0.15
N ASP A 61 20.70 -30.89 -0.76
CA ASP A 61 22.00 -30.97 -0.08
C ASP A 61 22.41 -29.59 0.48
N PRO A 62 22.47 -29.42 1.81
CA PRO A 62 22.75 -28.12 2.42
C PRO A 62 24.13 -27.56 2.07
N GLU A 63 25.11 -28.40 1.70
CA GLU A 63 26.45 -27.93 1.34
C GLU A 63 26.46 -27.16 0.00
N LEU A 64 25.42 -27.32 -0.82
CA LEU A 64 25.30 -26.65 -2.11
C LEU A 64 24.72 -25.23 -2.02
N ARG A 65 24.24 -24.81 -0.84
CA ARG A 65 23.70 -23.46 -0.60
C ARG A 65 24.63 -22.35 -1.08
N HIS A 66 25.94 -22.49 -0.91
CA HIS A 66 26.89 -21.42 -1.22
C HIS A 66 27.19 -21.27 -2.72
N LEU A 67 26.67 -22.17 -3.56
CA LEU A 67 26.97 -22.18 -4.99
C LEU A 67 26.22 -21.13 -5.78
N VAL A 68 25.08 -20.64 -5.28
CA VAL A 68 24.24 -19.66 -5.99
C VAL A 68 23.72 -18.66 -4.95
N ASP A 69 23.74 -17.37 -5.26
CA ASP A 69 23.21 -16.34 -4.35
C ASP A 69 21.67 -16.33 -4.32
N VAL A 70 21.11 -15.72 -3.27
CA VAL A 70 19.65 -15.69 -3.06
C VAL A 70 18.93 -14.89 -4.14
N GLU A 71 19.53 -13.81 -4.63
CA GLU A 71 18.96 -12.96 -5.69
C GLU A 71 18.80 -13.76 -6.99
N THR A 72 19.82 -14.51 -7.38
CA THR A 72 19.79 -15.40 -8.54
C THR A 72 18.76 -16.53 -8.36
N CYS A 73 18.70 -17.14 -7.18
CA CYS A 73 17.72 -18.19 -6.87
C CYS A 73 16.27 -17.69 -7.03
N LEU A 74 15.96 -16.51 -6.48
CA LEU A 74 14.62 -15.90 -6.55
C LEU A 74 14.28 -15.40 -7.96
N ALA A 75 15.23 -14.71 -8.63
CA ALA A 75 15.01 -14.15 -9.96
C ALA A 75 14.70 -15.23 -11.00
N HIS A 76 15.40 -16.36 -10.92
CA HIS A 76 15.29 -17.44 -11.89
C HIS A 76 14.45 -18.63 -11.43
N ALA A 77 13.92 -18.61 -10.20
CA ALA A 77 13.21 -19.72 -9.57
C ALA A 77 14.02 -21.03 -9.68
N ILE A 78 15.24 -20.99 -9.13
CA ILE A 78 16.18 -22.12 -9.10
C ILE A 78 16.81 -22.33 -7.73
N VAL A 79 17.20 -23.57 -7.42
CA VAL A 79 17.99 -23.93 -6.24
C VAL A 79 18.95 -25.08 -6.57
N PRO A 80 20.25 -25.00 -6.21
CA PRO A 80 21.16 -26.16 -6.24
C PRO A 80 20.64 -27.28 -5.34
N TRP A 81 20.40 -28.46 -5.88
CA TRP A 81 19.65 -29.49 -5.17
C TRP A 81 20.51 -30.66 -4.70
N THR A 82 21.27 -31.29 -5.59
CA THR A 82 22.16 -32.40 -5.22
C THR A 82 23.27 -32.58 -6.27
N ARG A 83 24.32 -33.35 -5.93
CA ARG A 83 25.38 -33.73 -6.88
C ARG A 83 25.10 -35.10 -7.50
N ILE A 84 25.22 -35.20 -8.82
CA ILE A 84 25.14 -36.45 -9.58
C ILE A 84 26.45 -36.61 -10.36
N GLY A 85 27.39 -37.35 -9.78
CA GLY A 85 28.77 -37.42 -10.30
C GLY A 85 29.42 -36.04 -10.25
N ASP A 86 29.94 -35.56 -11.38
CA ASP A 86 30.55 -34.23 -11.50
C ASP A 86 29.51 -33.11 -11.76
N ALA A 87 28.24 -33.48 -11.99
CA ALA A 87 27.18 -32.53 -12.32
C ALA A 87 26.37 -32.09 -11.10
N ILE A 88 25.88 -30.84 -11.10
CA ILE A 88 24.91 -30.33 -10.14
C ILE A 88 23.51 -30.45 -10.72
N LEU A 89 22.61 -31.11 -10.00
CA LEU A 89 21.19 -31.01 -10.28
C LEU A 89 20.67 -29.70 -9.69
N VAL A 90 20.18 -28.81 -10.56
CA VAL A 90 19.55 -27.55 -10.16
C VAL A 90 18.05 -27.72 -10.32
N ALA A 91 17.33 -27.65 -9.19
CA ALA A 91 15.89 -27.73 -9.18
C ALA A 91 15.28 -26.40 -9.64
N THR A 92 14.22 -26.47 -10.44
CA THR A 92 13.45 -25.31 -10.89
C THR A 92 11.96 -25.62 -10.91
N SER A 93 11.15 -24.60 -10.69
CA SER A 93 9.69 -24.64 -10.93
C SER A 93 9.31 -24.08 -12.30
N ARG A 94 10.28 -23.52 -13.04
CA ARG A 94 10.10 -22.87 -14.36
C ARG A 94 11.03 -23.46 -15.42
N PRO A 95 10.78 -24.71 -15.85
CA PRO A 95 11.57 -25.37 -16.90
C PRO A 95 11.68 -24.57 -18.19
N ASP A 96 10.62 -23.85 -18.57
CA ASP A 96 10.55 -23.07 -19.81
C ASP A 96 11.60 -21.94 -19.85
N THR A 97 12.06 -21.47 -18.69
CA THR A 97 13.06 -20.40 -18.55
C THR A 97 14.40 -20.91 -18.01
N PHE A 98 14.60 -22.22 -17.95
CA PHE A 98 15.79 -22.81 -17.32
C PHE A 98 17.09 -22.51 -18.08
N ASP A 99 17.04 -22.34 -19.41
CA ASP A 99 18.23 -21.96 -20.18
C ASP A 99 18.77 -20.58 -19.77
N ALA A 100 17.87 -19.61 -19.57
CA ALA A 100 18.25 -18.29 -19.05
C ALA A 100 18.76 -18.37 -17.60
N ALA A 101 18.18 -19.26 -16.79
CA ALA A 101 18.66 -19.53 -15.44
C ALA A 101 20.08 -20.12 -15.44
N ARG A 102 20.36 -21.03 -16.38
CA ARG A 102 21.68 -21.65 -16.57
C ARG A 102 22.76 -20.65 -16.95
N GLU A 103 22.42 -19.63 -17.74
CA GLU A 103 23.33 -18.53 -18.09
C GLU A 103 23.64 -17.61 -16.90
N ALA A 104 22.74 -17.53 -15.91
CA ALA A 104 22.93 -16.74 -14.70
C ALA A 104 23.73 -17.46 -13.60
N LEU A 105 23.96 -18.78 -13.74
CA LEU A 105 24.74 -19.54 -12.78
C LEU A 105 26.24 -19.18 -12.83
N PRO A 106 26.98 -19.30 -11.72
CA PRO A 106 28.42 -19.10 -11.71
C PRO A 106 29.15 -20.01 -12.70
N ASN A 107 30.14 -19.45 -13.40
CA ASN A 107 30.89 -20.17 -14.45
C ASN A 107 31.65 -21.41 -13.94
N ASP A 108 31.93 -21.48 -12.64
CA ASP A 108 32.67 -22.55 -11.97
C ASP A 108 31.76 -23.62 -11.34
N ILE A 109 30.43 -23.54 -11.51
CA ILE A 109 29.48 -24.49 -10.92
C ILE A 109 29.59 -25.91 -11.49
N GLY A 110 30.24 -26.08 -12.65
CA GLY A 110 30.38 -27.34 -13.35
C GLY A 110 29.18 -27.69 -14.25
N PRO A 111 29.08 -28.94 -14.74
CA PRO A 111 27.94 -29.38 -15.53
C PRO A 111 26.63 -29.28 -14.74
N VAL A 112 25.56 -28.80 -15.37
CA VAL A 112 24.25 -28.60 -14.73
C VAL A 112 23.19 -29.50 -15.36
N ILE A 113 22.39 -30.14 -14.53
CA ILE A 113 21.23 -30.97 -14.91
C ILE A 113 19.98 -30.31 -14.34
N MET A 114 18.92 -30.23 -15.16
CA MET A 114 17.62 -29.71 -14.72
C MET A 114 16.87 -30.74 -13.86
N GLY A 115 16.48 -30.33 -12.67
CA GLY A 115 15.47 -31.00 -11.87
C GLY A 115 14.20 -30.17 -11.81
N LEU A 116 13.04 -30.81 -11.78
CA LEU A 116 11.75 -30.16 -11.59
C LEU A 116 11.27 -30.31 -10.16
N THR A 117 10.87 -29.20 -9.57
CA THR A 117 10.27 -29.16 -8.25
C THR A 117 9.07 -28.22 -8.23
N SER A 118 8.28 -28.27 -7.17
CA SER A 118 7.13 -27.38 -7.00
C SER A 118 7.61 -25.96 -6.60
N ASP A 119 6.81 -24.93 -6.90
CA ASP A 119 7.06 -23.57 -6.38
C ASP A 119 7.14 -23.56 -4.85
N HIS A 120 6.34 -24.40 -4.19
CA HIS A 120 6.32 -24.55 -2.74
C HIS A 120 7.66 -25.05 -2.20
N ASP A 121 8.13 -26.20 -2.68
CA ASP A 121 9.39 -26.81 -2.24
C ASP A 121 10.60 -25.91 -2.55
N LEU A 122 10.55 -25.22 -3.68
CA LEU A 122 11.57 -24.26 -4.07
C LEU A 122 11.61 -23.07 -3.11
N HIS A 123 10.48 -22.42 -2.88
CA HIS A 123 10.39 -21.27 -1.99
C HIS A 123 10.72 -21.63 -0.53
N ASP A 124 10.28 -22.79 -0.04
CA ASP A 124 10.61 -23.27 1.30
C ASP A 124 12.12 -23.50 1.46
N THR A 125 12.77 -24.06 0.44
CA THR A 125 14.23 -24.26 0.44
C THR A 125 14.97 -22.93 0.45
N ILE A 126 14.56 -21.97 -0.37
CA ILE A 126 15.15 -20.63 -0.38
C ILE A 126 14.94 -19.92 0.97
N ALA A 127 13.73 -19.98 1.52
CA ALA A 127 13.38 -19.36 2.80
C ALA A 127 14.16 -19.96 3.97
N GLU A 128 14.38 -21.27 3.98
CA GLU A 128 15.17 -21.97 4.99
C GLU A 128 16.66 -21.65 4.85
N TRP A 129 17.22 -21.77 3.65
CA TRP A 129 18.65 -21.60 3.42
C TRP A 129 19.06 -20.14 3.62
N TYR A 130 18.37 -19.18 3.01
CA TYR A 130 18.75 -17.77 3.02
C TYR A 130 17.99 -16.94 4.04
N ARG A 131 17.51 -17.58 5.12
CA ARG A 131 16.65 -16.98 6.13
C ARG A 131 17.15 -15.63 6.64
N GLU A 132 18.40 -15.55 7.06
CA GLU A 132 18.98 -14.30 7.62
C GLU A 132 19.18 -13.22 6.56
N ASP A 133 19.58 -13.61 5.35
CA ASP A 133 19.79 -12.68 4.22
C ASP A 133 18.47 -12.04 3.80
N LEU A 134 17.42 -12.86 3.65
CA LEU A 134 16.07 -12.42 3.33
C LEU A 134 15.46 -11.55 4.42
N ARG A 135 15.67 -11.93 5.69
CA ARG A 135 15.24 -11.14 6.86
C ARG A 135 15.89 -9.76 6.86
N ALA A 136 17.22 -9.69 6.70
CA ALA A 136 17.94 -8.43 6.67
C ALA A 136 17.52 -7.55 5.47
N ALA A 137 17.35 -8.17 4.29
CA ALA A 137 16.89 -7.48 3.09
C ALA A 137 15.49 -6.90 3.26
N ALA A 138 14.55 -7.64 3.88
CA ALA A 138 13.19 -7.16 4.11
C ALA A 138 13.11 -5.91 5.01
N GLU A 139 14.02 -5.81 5.99
CA GLU A 139 14.10 -4.68 6.92
C GLU A 139 14.85 -3.47 6.33
N THR A 140 15.79 -3.69 5.43
CA THR A 140 16.72 -2.65 4.95
C THR A 140 16.64 -2.35 3.45
N ARG A 141 15.65 -2.90 2.75
CA ARG A 141 15.46 -2.79 1.29
C ARG A 141 15.60 -1.36 0.76
N VAL A 142 14.96 -0.40 1.41
CA VAL A 142 15.04 1.02 1.03
C VAL A 142 16.39 1.60 1.46
N PRO A 143 17.15 2.30 0.60
CA PRO A 143 18.38 2.99 0.98
C PRO A 143 18.22 3.97 2.16
N ASP A 144 19.27 4.20 2.95
CA ASP A 144 19.17 4.96 4.22
C ASP A 144 18.77 6.42 4.01
N ASP A 145 19.23 7.01 2.92
CA ASP A 145 18.91 8.37 2.48
C ASP A 145 17.43 8.54 2.05
N LEU A 146 16.75 7.43 1.76
CA LEU A 146 15.33 7.38 1.40
C LEU A 146 14.46 6.88 2.56
N SER A 147 14.99 6.05 3.48
CA SER A 147 14.27 5.44 4.59
C SER A 147 14.25 6.30 5.86
N CYS A 148 13.16 6.28 6.61
CA CYS A 148 13.03 6.98 7.88
C CYS A 148 13.81 6.34 9.05
N ARG A 149 14.43 5.16 8.85
CA ARG A 149 15.10 4.38 9.90
C ARG A 149 16.19 5.13 10.67
N SER A 150 16.88 6.06 10.02
CA SER A 150 18.00 6.78 10.62
C SER A 150 17.60 8.10 11.30
N LEU A 151 16.35 8.56 11.14
CA LEU A 151 15.86 9.82 11.73
C LEU A 151 16.05 9.89 13.26
N GLY A 152 15.96 8.74 13.94
CA GLY A 152 16.10 8.65 15.41
C GLY A 152 17.50 8.27 15.93
N ARG A 153 18.46 7.97 15.04
CA ARG A 153 19.81 7.45 15.39
C ARG A 153 20.87 8.55 15.47
N THR A 154 20.67 9.71 14.86
CA THR A 154 21.59 10.85 15.02
C THR A 154 21.34 11.54 16.36
N ASN A 155 22.27 11.39 17.31
CA ASN A 155 22.17 11.94 18.68
C ASN A 155 21.85 13.45 18.73
N GLY A 156 22.25 14.23 17.72
CA GLY A 156 21.93 15.67 17.63
C GLY A 156 20.46 15.99 17.38
N LEU A 157 19.70 15.12 16.71
CA LEU A 157 18.29 15.40 16.34
C LEU A 157 17.31 15.18 17.50
N ARG A 158 17.69 14.45 18.56
CA ARG A 158 16.83 14.26 19.74
C ARG A 158 16.72 15.52 20.60
N ALA A 159 17.76 16.35 20.60
CA ALA A 159 17.76 17.63 21.33
C ALA A 159 16.98 18.73 20.59
N VAL A 160 16.89 18.67 19.26
CA VAL A 160 16.20 19.67 18.44
C VAL A 160 14.76 19.91 18.87
N PRO A 161 13.86 18.91 19.01
CA PRO A 161 12.49 19.16 19.43
C PRO A 161 12.39 19.71 20.85
N LEU A 162 13.29 19.31 21.76
CA LEU A 162 13.34 19.84 23.12
C LEU A 162 13.74 21.33 23.11
N VAL A 163 14.77 21.67 22.34
CA VAL A 163 15.23 23.06 22.18
C VAL A 163 14.17 23.92 21.52
N LEU A 164 13.51 23.42 20.47
CA LEU A 164 12.40 24.12 19.82
C LEU A 164 11.21 24.28 20.77
N GLY A 165 10.85 23.25 21.51
CA GLY A 165 9.79 23.31 22.52
C GLY A 165 10.08 24.32 23.62
N LEU A 166 11.32 24.35 24.13
CA LEU A 166 11.76 25.33 25.10
C LEU A 166 11.76 26.75 24.52
N ALA A 167 12.23 26.92 23.27
CA ALA A 167 12.21 28.22 22.59
C ALA A 167 10.77 28.72 22.39
N MET A 168 9.84 27.84 22.01
CA MET A 168 8.41 28.16 21.90
C MET A 168 7.82 28.55 23.26
N LEU A 169 8.19 27.85 24.34
CA LEU A 169 7.74 28.18 25.69
C LEU A 169 8.27 29.54 26.15
N VAL A 170 9.56 29.82 25.92
CA VAL A 170 10.18 31.12 26.20
C VAL A 170 9.49 32.22 25.39
N PHE A 171 9.22 31.99 24.11
CA PHE A 171 8.51 32.95 23.26
C PHE A 171 7.08 33.22 23.75
N LEU A 172 6.36 32.18 24.17
CA LEU A 172 5.03 32.32 24.77
C LEU A 172 5.06 33.14 26.07
N VAL A 173 6.06 32.96 26.93
CA VAL A 173 6.18 33.69 28.20
C VAL A 173 6.60 35.15 27.97
N LEU A 174 7.57 35.39 27.09
CA LEU A 174 8.13 36.73 26.87
C LEU A 174 7.23 37.62 26.01
N ALA A 175 6.51 37.05 25.03
CA ALA A 175 5.69 37.79 24.09
C ALA A 175 4.41 37.02 23.70
N PRO A 176 3.50 36.75 24.66
CA PRO A 176 2.33 35.90 24.44
C PRO A 176 1.45 36.39 23.29
N GLN A 177 1.28 37.70 23.13
CA GLN A 177 0.41 38.22 22.07
C GLN A 177 1.02 38.02 20.68
N VAL A 178 2.32 38.23 20.53
CA VAL A 178 3.05 37.99 19.28
C VAL A 178 3.07 36.50 18.95
N PHE A 179 3.23 35.64 19.97
CA PHE A 179 3.14 34.19 19.82
C PHE A 179 1.79 33.76 19.24
N PHE A 180 0.66 34.19 19.83
CA PHE A 180 -0.66 33.84 19.33
C PHE A 180 -0.98 34.48 17.97
N ALA A 181 -0.51 35.71 17.71
CA ALA A 181 -0.64 36.34 16.40
C ALA A 181 0.15 35.58 15.31
N ALA A 182 1.36 35.09 15.63
CA ALA A 182 2.15 34.27 14.72
C ALA A 182 1.47 32.91 14.44
N LEU A 183 0.93 32.25 15.47
CA LEU A 183 0.15 31.02 15.31
C LEU A 183 -1.10 31.25 14.44
N ALA A 184 -1.83 32.34 14.67
CA ALA A 184 -2.99 32.69 13.86
C ALA A 184 -2.62 33.02 12.41
N GLY A 185 -1.50 33.74 12.18
CA GLY A 185 -0.97 34.01 10.86
C GLY A 185 -0.59 32.74 10.11
N TRP A 186 0.07 31.79 10.78
CA TRP A 186 0.40 30.48 10.20
C TRP A 186 -0.84 29.62 9.95
N ALA A 187 -1.81 29.62 10.87
CA ALA A 187 -3.09 28.95 10.70
C ALA A 187 -3.86 29.51 9.48
N ALA A 188 -3.90 30.83 9.32
CA ALA A 188 -4.50 31.50 8.17
C ALA A 188 -3.77 31.18 6.86
N LEU A 189 -2.44 31.24 6.85
CA LEU A 189 -1.64 30.91 5.67
C LEU A 189 -1.85 29.46 5.23
N SER A 190 -1.80 28.52 6.18
CA SER A 190 -2.03 27.10 5.90
C SER A 190 -3.47 26.82 5.46
N LEU A 191 -4.45 27.56 5.99
CA LEU A 191 -5.85 27.47 5.57
C LEU A 191 -6.01 27.93 4.12
N LEU A 192 -5.47 29.09 3.77
CA LEU A 192 -5.52 29.62 2.40
C LEU A 192 -4.81 28.69 1.41
N ALA A 193 -3.67 28.12 1.80
CA ALA A 193 -2.95 27.16 1.00
C ALA A 193 -3.75 25.85 0.80
N ALA A 194 -4.36 25.31 1.87
CA ALA A 194 -5.24 24.14 1.80
C ALA A 194 -6.47 24.40 0.94
N LEU A 195 -7.09 25.57 1.10
CA LEU A 195 -8.26 25.99 0.33
C LEU A 195 -7.92 26.12 -1.15
N ALA A 196 -6.83 26.80 -1.49
CA ALA A 196 -6.36 26.92 -2.87
C ALA A 196 -6.09 25.54 -3.49
N LEU A 197 -5.44 24.64 -2.74
CA LEU A 197 -5.20 23.26 -3.19
C LEU A 197 -6.51 22.49 -3.41
N LYS A 198 -7.46 22.56 -2.46
CA LYS A 198 -8.77 21.91 -2.56
C LYS A 198 -9.58 22.42 -3.75
N LEU A 199 -9.62 23.74 -3.96
CA LEU A 199 -10.31 24.35 -5.10
C LEU A 199 -9.65 23.98 -6.42
N ALA A 200 -8.32 23.99 -6.49
CA ALA A 200 -7.59 23.58 -7.69
C ALA A 200 -7.82 22.10 -8.00
N ALA A 201 -7.76 21.22 -6.98
CA ALA A 201 -8.03 19.79 -7.13
C ALA A 201 -9.48 19.55 -7.55
N PHE A 202 -10.44 20.23 -6.92
CA PHE A 202 -11.86 20.17 -7.27
C PHE A 202 -12.12 20.61 -8.71
N ALA A 203 -11.54 21.74 -9.14
CA ALA A 203 -11.65 22.21 -10.52
C ALA A 203 -10.99 21.25 -11.51
N ALA A 204 -9.82 20.70 -11.16
CA ALA A 204 -9.12 19.72 -11.97
C ALA A 204 -9.90 18.41 -12.10
N HIS A 205 -10.61 17.97 -11.05
CA HIS A 205 -11.41 16.74 -11.05
C HIS A 205 -12.45 16.70 -12.18
N PHE A 206 -13.09 17.83 -12.50
CA PHE A 206 -14.09 17.92 -13.57
C PHE A 206 -13.50 17.98 -14.98
N ARG A 207 -12.17 18.03 -15.12
CA ARG A 207 -11.54 17.92 -16.44
C ARG A 207 -11.76 16.50 -16.95
N ALA A 208 -12.44 16.40 -18.10
CA ALA A 208 -12.81 15.13 -18.72
C ALA A 208 -11.59 14.18 -18.75
N PRO A 209 -11.68 12.98 -18.15
CA PRO A 209 -10.71 11.95 -18.45
C PRO A 209 -10.78 11.64 -19.95
N ARG A 210 -9.63 11.31 -20.54
CA ARG A 210 -9.63 10.61 -21.82
C ARG A 210 -9.96 9.16 -21.51
N ASP A 211 -11.24 8.82 -21.58
CA ASP A 211 -11.67 7.43 -21.56
C ASP A 211 -11.30 6.83 -22.92
N ALA A 212 -10.38 5.86 -22.87
CA ALA A 212 -10.18 4.93 -23.97
C ALA A 212 -11.05 3.70 -23.69
N PRO A 213 -11.64 3.07 -24.73
CA PRO A 213 -12.26 1.77 -24.55
C PRO A 213 -11.21 0.77 -24.03
N LEU A 214 -11.63 -0.16 -23.16
CA LEU A 214 -10.75 -1.21 -22.64
C LEU A 214 -10.07 -1.92 -23.82
N PRO A 215 -8.73 -2.03 -23.84
CA PRO A 215 -8.04 -2.71 -24.92
C PRO A 215 -8.48 -4.16 -24.96
N MET A 216 -8.62 -4.70 -26.17
CA MET A 216 -8.57 -6.15 -26.33
C MET A 216 -7.17 -6.60 -25.95
N PHE A 217 -7.06 -7.45 -24.93
CA PHE A 217 -5.77 -8.02 -24.55
C PHE A 217 -5.29 -8.98 -25.64
N HIS A 218 -4.12 -8.72 -26.20
CA HIS A 218 -3.37 -9.75 -26.91
C HIS A 218 -2.66 -10.69 -25.93
N HIS A 219 -2.33 -10.19 -24.73
CA HIS A 219 -1.75 -10.94 -23.62
C HIS A 219 -2.22 -10.30 -22.31
N ARG A 220 -2.71 -11.11 -21.36
CA ARG A 220 -3.09 -10.65 -20.02
C ARG A 220 -1.92 -10.85 -19.06
N PRO A 221 -1.53 -9.83 -18.27
CA PRO A 221 -0.39 -9.94 -17.38
C PRO A 221 -0.71 -10.87 -16.19
N ARG A 222 0.33 -11.51 -15.65
CA ARG A 222 0.21 -12.18 -14.34
C ARG A 222 0.13 -11.14 -13.24
N VAL A 223 -0.74 -11.38 -12.26
CA VAL A 223 -0.98 -10.47 -11.13
C VAL A 223 -0.82 -11.24 -9.83
N SER A 224 0.06 -10.75 -8.95
CA SER A 224 0.12 -11.23 -7.57
C SER A 224 -0.51 -10.22 -6.63
N VAL A 225 -1.26 -10.68 -5.65
CA VAL A 225 -1.87 -9.84 -4.62
C VAL A 225 -1.33 -10.27 -3.27
N LEU A 226 -0.66 -9.35 -2.59
CA LEU A 226 -0.14 -9.54 -1.24
C LEU A 226 -1.25 -9.20 -0.22
N VAL A 227 -1.53 -10.13 0.69
CA VAL A 227 -2.50 -9.96 1.76
C VAL A 227 -1.82 -10.25 3.10
N PRO A 228 -1.29 -9.23 3.80
CA PRO A 228 -0.65 -9.41 5.09
C PRO A 228 -1.68 -9.65 6.19
N LEU A 229 -1.51 -10.73 6.96
CA LEU A 229 -2.38 -11.15 8.05
C LEU A 229 -1.59 -11.16 9.36
N PHE A 230 -2.17 -10.59 10.43
CA PHE A 230 -1.56 -10.61 11.76
C PHE A 230 -2.62 -10.52 12.86
N HIS A 231 -2.77 -11.57 13.66
CA HIS A 231 -3.81 -11.74 14.67
C HIS A 231 -5.25 -11.61 14.13
N GLU A 232 -5.51 -12.19 12.96
CA GLU A 232 -6.81 -12.11 12.28
C GLU A 232 -7.56 -13.44 12.43
N THR A 233 -8.32 -13.58 13.53
CA THR A 233 -8.91 -14.87 13.94
C THR A 233 -10.27 -15.15 13.32
N ASP A 234 -10.99 -14.09 12.94
CA ASP A 234 -12.41 -14.16 12.57
C ASP A 234 -12.66 -13.82 11.09
N ILE A 235 -11.63 -13.39 10.36
CA ILE A 235 -11.77 -12.79 9.01
C ILE A 235 -11.37 -13.76 7.88
N ALA A 236 -10.64 -14.83 8.16
CA ALA A 236 -10.05 -15.69 7.12
C ALA A 236 -11.09 -16.27 6.14
N GLN A 237 -12.25 -16.73 6.63
CA GLN A 237 -13.30 -17.30 5.77
C GLN A 237 -13.93 -16.24 4.86
N ASP A 238 -14.26 -15.08 5.41
CA ASP A 238 -14.83 -13.96 4.67
C ASP A 238 -13.84 -13.42 3.63
N LEU A 239 -12.56 -13.29 4.01
CA LEU A 239 -11.47 -12.91 3.12
C LEU A 239 -11.38 -13.87 1.94
N ILE A 240 -11.30 -15.18 2.18
CA ILE A 240 -11.20 -16.18 1.12
C ILE A 240 -12.44 -16.14 0.21
N ALA A 241 -13.64 -15.99 0.78
CA ALA A 241 -14.87 -15.86 0.00
C ALA A 241 -14.85 -14.62 -0.91
N ARG A 242 -14.40 -13.46 -0.39
CA ARG A 242 -14.28 -12.21 -1.15
C ARG A 242 -13.23 -12.32 -2.26
N LEU A 243 -12.08 -12.94 -1.98
CA LEU A 243 -11.03 -13.15 -2.98
C LEU A 243 -11.44 -14.16 -4.06
N ARG A 244 -12.23 -15.19 -3.70
CA ARG A 244 -12.81 -16.12 -4.69
C ARG A 244 -13.72 -15.41 -5.68
N ALA A 245 -14.43 -14.36 -5.26
CA ALA A 245 -15.34 -13.58 -6.11
C ALA A 245 -14.63 -12.75 -7.21
N ILE A 246 -13.31 -12.57 -7.15
CA ILE A 246 -12.54 -11.87 -8.19
C ILE A 246 -12.65 -12.63 -9.52
N THR A 247 -13.00 -11.94 -10.61
CA THR A 247 -13.29 -12.56 -11.92
C THR A 247 -12.07 -12.79 -12.81
N TYR A 248 -10.91 -12.24 -12.43
CA TYR A 248 -9.68 -12.38 -13.22
C TYR A 248 -9.30 -13.86 -13.41
N PRO A 249 -8.74 -14.25 -14.57
CA PRO A 249 -8.39 -15.64 -14.84
C PRO A 249 -7.47 -16.22 -13.75
N LYS A 250 -7.92 -17.29 -13.09
CA LYS A 250 -7.24 -17.83 -11.91
C LYS A 250 -5.83 -18.34 -12.20
N ALA A 251 -5.57 -18.82 -13.41
CA ALA A 251 -4.23 -19.21 -13.86
C ALA A 251 -3.21 -18.04 -13.93
N LEU A 252 -3.70 -16.80 -13.96
CA LEU A 252 -2.88 -15.59 -14.01
C LEU A 252 -2.90 -14.81 -12.68
N LEU A 253 -3.58 -15.33 -11.66
CA LEU A 253 -3.70 -14.73 -10.35
C LEU A 253 -2.87 -15.53 -9.33
N ASP A 254 -2.11 -14.84 -8.49
CA ASP A 254 -1.36 -15.42 -7.38
C ASP A 254 -1.65 -14.62 -6.10
N VAL A 255 -2.55 -15.13 -5.25
CA VAL A 255 -2.83 -14.52 -3.96
C VAL A 255 -1.85 -15.08 -2.93
N VAL A 256 -1.11 -14.17 -2.30
CA VAL A 256 -0.09 -14.51 -1.31
C VAL A 256 -0.53 -14.00 0.05
N LEU A 257 -0.97 -14.92 0.91
CA LEU A 257 -1.29 -14.66 2.31
C LEU A 257 0.03 -14.58 3.09
N VAL A 258 0.39 -13.39 3.55
CA VAL A 258 1.66 -13.15 4.23
C VAL A 258 1.45 -13.24 5.74
N LEU A 259 2.05 -14.24 6.37
CA LEU A 259 1.88 -14.59 7.79
C LEU A 259 3.16 -14.29 8.56
N GLU A 260 3.05 -13.90 9.82
CA GLU A 260 4.22 -13.80 10.72
C GLU A 260 4.48 -15.16 11.41
N GLU A 261 5.74 -15.54 11.55
CA GLU A 261 6.15 -16.84 12.11
C GLU A 261 5.60 -17.09 13.53
N ASP A 262 5.53 -16.05 14.36
CA ASP A 262 5.11 -16.18 15.75
C ASP A 262 3.59 -16.03 15.96
N ASP A 263 2.83 -15.84 14.89
CA ASP A 263 1.37 -15.85 14.90
C ASP A 263 0.83 -17.25 14.64
N SER A 264 1.02 -18.14 15.62
CA SER A 264 0.56 -19.54 15.50
C SER A 264 -0.95 -19.63 15.27
N GLN A 265 -1.73 -18.73 15.85
CA GLN A 265 -3.19 -18.75 15.74
C GLN A 265 -3.65 -18.52 14.29
N THR A 266 -3.16 -17.47 13.62
CA THR A 266 -3.51 -17.21 12.23
C THR A 266 -2.96 -18.31 11.32
N ARG A 267 -1.75 -18.81 11.59
CA ARG A 267 -1.13 -19.90 10.82
C ARG A 267 -1.94 -21.19 10.89
N ASP A 268 -2.35 -21.60 12.09
CA ASP A 268 -3.16 -22.82 12.28
C ASP A 268 -4.54 -22.69 11.62
N LEU A 269 -5.14 -21.49 11.67
CA LEU A 269 -6.41 -21.20 11.00
C LEU A 269 -6.30 -21.34 9.48
N ILE A 270 -5.27 -20.74 8.88
CA ILE A 270 -5.05 -20.81 7.43
C ILE A 270 -4.65 -22.23 7.01
N ALA A 271 -3.81 -22.92 7.77
CA ALA A 271 -3.42 -24.31 7.50
C ALA A 271 -4.62 -25.29 7.55
N GLY A 272 -5.63 -24.99 8.37
CA GLY A 272 -6.89 -25.74 8.43
C GLY A 272 -7.90 -25.37 7.33
N THR A 273 -7.58 -24.42 6.45
CA THR A 273 -8.51 -23.93 5.42
C THR A 273 -8.12 -24.43 4.03
N ASP A 274 -9.11 -24.86 3.24
CA ASP A 274 -8.90 -25.29 1.86
C ASP A 274 -8.65 -24.09 0.93
N LEU A 275 -7.38 -23.84 0.64
CA LEU A 275 -6.94 -22.78 -0.26
C LEU A 275 -6.92 -23.30 -1.71
N PRO A 276 -7.51 -22.54 -2.66
CA PRO A 276 -7.41 -22.92 -4.07
C PRO A 276 -5.95 -22.80 -4.57
N PRO A 277 -5.56 -23.49 -5.66
CA PRO A 277 -4.16 -23.55 -6.10
C PRO A 277 -3.50 -22.20 -6.47
N TRP A 278 -4.32 -21.18 -6.75
CA TRP A 278 -3.87 -19.81 -7.01
C TRP A 278 -3.73 -18.96 -5.74
N MET A 279 -3.90 -19.54 -4.56
CA MET A 279 -3.73 -18.91 -3.25
C MET A 279 -2.76 -19.72 -2.41
N ARG A 280 -1.77 -19.06 -1.81
CA ARG A 280 -0.72 -19.69 -1.02
C ARG A 280 -0.30 -18.82 0.15
N THR A 281 0.45 -19.40 1.07
CA THR A 281 1.00 -18.70 2.23
C THR A 281 2.49 -18.43 2.05
N ILE A 282 2.98 -17.36 2.66
CA ILE A 282 4.39 -17.13 2.94
C ILE A 282 4.51 -16.80 4.42
N VAL A 283 5.39 -17.51 5.13
CA VAL A 283 5.69 -17.23 6.52
C VAL A 283 6.94 -16.34 6.58
N VAL A 284 6.78 -15.15 7.15
CA VAL A 284 7.85 -14.19 7.36
C VAL A 284 8.56 -14.57 8.66
N PRO A 285 9.89 -14.79 8.65
CA PRO A 285 10.65 -15.14 9.85
C PRO A 285 10.58 -14.02 10.89
N ASP A 286 10.80 -14.30 12.18
CA ASP A 286 10.89 -13.22 13.18
C ASP A 286 12.06 -12.25 12.89
N GLY A 287 11.89 -10.99 13.29
CA GLY A 287 12.73 -9.86 12.86
C GLY A 287 13.09 -8.90 13.98
N ALA A 288 13.96 -7.93 13.68
CA ALA A 288 14.21 -6.83 14.62
C ALA A 288 13.01 -5.88 14.74
N ILE A 289 12.18 -5.83 13.69
CA ILE A 289 10.92 -5.09 13.64
C ILE A 289 9.82 -5.97 13.08
N ARG A 290 8.57 -5.66 13.44
CA ARG A 290 7.38 -6.34 12.94
C ARG A 290 6.40 -5.33 12.39
N THR A 291 6.35 -5.24 11.07
CA THR A 291 5.58 -4.20 10.36
C THR A 291 5.04 -4.77 9.04
N LYS A 292 3.86 -4.31 8.64
CA LYS A 292 3.26 -4.59 7.32
C LYS A 292 4.26 -4.39 6.17
N PRO A 293 4.98 -3.25 6.03
CA PRO A 293 5.97 -3.06 4.97
C PRO A 293 7.12 -4.08 4.97
N ARG A 294 7.58 -4.54 6.14
CA ARG A 294 8.60 -5.61 6.22
C ARG A 294 8.07 -6.91 5.64
N ALA A 295 6.88 -7.32 6.07
CA ALA A 295 6.24 -8.54 5.59
C ALA A 295 6.02 -8.50 4.07
N MET A 296 5.55 -7.37 3.54
CA MET A 296 5.40 -7.17 2.09
C MET A 296 6.74 -7.19 1.35
N ASN A 297 7.80 -6.58 1.88
CA ASN A 297 9.14 -6.64 1.27
C ASN A 297 9.69 -8.07 1.21
N TYR A 298 9.46 -8.88 2.25
CA TYR A 298 9.85 -10.28 2.28
C TYR A 298 9.10 -11.07 1.22
N ALA A 299 7.77 -10.96 1.20
CA ALA A 299 6.91 -11.66 0.24
C ALA A 299 7.18 -11.26 -1.22
N LEU A 300 7.55 -10.01 -1.49
CA LEU A 300 7.88 -9.51 -2.83
C LEU A 300 8.99 -10.31 -3.51
N GLY A 301 9.95 -10.85 -2.74
CA GLY A 301 11.03 -11.69 -3.28
C GLY A 301 10.53 -12.99 -3.93
N PHE A 302 9.41 -13.53 -3.42
CA PHE A 302 8.83 -14.81 -3.85
C PHE A 302 7.69 -14.65 -4.86
N VAL A 303 7.51 -13.45 -5.39
CA VAL A 303 6.45 -13.12 -6.35
C VAL A 303 7.07 -12.85 -7.70
N SER A 304 6.54 -13.47 -8.75
CA SER A 304 7.08 -13.32 -10.11
C SER A 304 6.23 -12.51 -11.08
N SER A 305 5.01 -12.17 -10.68
CA SER A 305 4.00 -11.50 -11.51
C SER A 305 4.44 -10.11 -11.98
N GLU A 306 3.93 -9.69 -13.14
CA GLU A 306 4.22 -8.37 -13.72
C GLU A 306 3.58 -7.24 -12.93
N ILE A 307 2.44 -7.51 -12.31
CA ILE A 307 1.71 -6.58 -11.45
C ILE A 307 1.65 -7.13 -10.03
N VAL A 308 1.92 -6.26 -9.05
CA VAL A 308 1.80 -6.56 -7.62
C VAL A 308 0.73 -5.66 -7.00
N GLY A 309 -0.31 -6.26 -6.44
CA GLY A 309 -1.38 -5.60 -5.69
C GLY A 309 -1.25 -5.80 -4.19
N ILE A 310 -1.91 -4.95 -3.40
CA ILE A 310 -2.02 -5.07 -1.95
C ILE A 310 -3.49 -5.01 -1.55
N TYR A 311 -3.94 -5.98 -0.74
CA TYR A 311 -5.19 -5.90 0.01
C TYR A 311 -4.92 -6.10 1.51
N ASP A 312 -5.76 -5.49 2.33
CA ASP A 312 -5.86 -5.76 3.76
C ASP A 312 -6.86 -6.90 4.03
N ALA A 313 -6.83 -7.47 5.24
CA ALA A 313 -7.60 -8.66 5.59
C ALA A 313 -9.12 -8.42 5.50
N GLU A 314 -9.57 -7.21 5.85
CA GLU A 314 -10.98 -6.82 5.84
C GLU A 314 -11.49 -6.32 4.48
N ASP A 315 -10.66 -6.32 3.44
CA ASP A 315 -11.03 -5.77 2.15
C ASP A 315 -12.05 -6.64 1.40
N ALA A 316 -13.00 -5.96 0.75
CA ALA A 316 -13.94 -6.54 -0.19
C ALA A 316 -13.80 -5.82 -1.55
N PRO A 317 -12.84 -6.23 -2.39
CA PRO A 317 -12.64 -5.62 -3.71
C PRO A 317 -13.81 -5.93 -4.65
N ASP A 318 -14.11 -5.01 -5.57
CA ASP A 318 -15.06 -5.28 -6.65
C ASP A 318 -14.57 -6.49 -7.50
N PRO A 319 -15.48 -7.37 -7.98
CA PRO A 319 -15.11 -8.59 -8.69
C PRO A 319 -14.19 -8.40 -9.90
N ASP A 320 -14.41 -7.35 -10.68
CA ASP A 320 -13.69 -7.02 -11.92
C ASP A 320 -12.49 -6.09 -11.71
N GLN A 321 -12.10 -5.82 -10.45
CA GLN A 321 -11.06 -4.85 -10.12
C GLN A 321 -9.73 -5.14 -10.82
N ILE A 322 -9.29 -6.40 -10.82
CA ILE A 322 -8.01 -6.79 -11.43
C ILE A 322 -8.08 -6.72 -12.96
N ASP A 323 -9.23 -6.99 -13.57
CA ASP A 323 -9.44 -6.80 -15.02
C ASP A 323 -9.22 -5.33 -15.41
N LEU A 324 -9.78 -4.39 -14.63
CA LEU A 324 -9.62 -2.95 -14.83
C LEU A 324 -8.17 -2.49 -14.63
N VAL A 325 -7.48 -3.03 -13.61
CA VAL A 325 -6.06 -2.75 -13.33
C VAL A 325 -5.17 -3.20 -14.50
N ALA A 326 -5.34 -4.46 -14.93
CA ALA A 326 -4.56 -5.03 -16.03
C ALA A 326 -4.79 -4.23 -17.33
N ALA A 327 -6.04 -3.89 -17.63
CA ALA A 327 -6.40 -3.12 -18.82
C ALA A 327 -5.75 -1.73 -18.77
N ARG A 328 -5.80 -1.09 -17.60
CA ARG A 328 -5.26 0.25 -17.45
C ARG A 328 -3.74 0.30 -17.57
N PHE A 329 -3.02 -0.69 -17.03
CA PHE A 329 -1.58 -0.77 -17.26
C PHE A 329 -1.23 -1.10 -18.72
N ALA A 330 -2.04 -1.88 -19.43
CA ALA A 330 -1.81 -2.15 -20.85
C ALA A 330 -1.96 -0.88 -21.73
N GLU A 331 -2.87 0.03 -21.37
CA GLU A 331 -3.08 1.32 -22.07
C GLU A 331 -2.03 2.38 -21.78
N ARG A 332 -1.33 2.27 -20.64
CA ARG A 332 -0.48 3.33 -20.10
C ARG A 332 0.99 3.00 -20.29
N PRO A 333 1.82 4.01 -20.59
CA PRO A 333 3.24 3.78 -20.71
C PRO A 333 3.84 3.47 -19.33
N ARG A 334 5.09 2.98 -19.32
CA ARG A 334 5.77 2.52 -18.10
C ARG A 334 5.79 3.56 -16.98
N GLU A 335 5.83 4.85 -17.32
CA GLU A 335 5.86 5.93 -16.34
C GLU A 335 4.63 5.95 -15.43
N VAL A 336 3.49 5.41 -15.87
CA VAL A 336 2.38 5.08 -14.97
C VAL A 336 2.68 3.73 -14.32
N ALA A 337 3.32 3.81 -13.17
CA ALA A 337 3.81 2.66 -12.44
C ALA A 337 2.87 2.18 -11.34
N CYS A 338 1.93 3.03 -10.91
CA CYS A 338 1.04 2.77 -9.80
C CYS A 338 -0.40 3.12 -10.18
N LEU A 339 -1.33 2.22 -9.87
CA LEU A 339 -2.77 2.47 -9.93
C LEU A 339 -3.34 2.35 -8.52
N GLN A 340 -4.13 3.36 -8.13
CA GLN A 340 -4.82 3.40 -6.86
C GLN A 340 -6.33 3.39 -7.12
N GLY A 341 -7.02 2.40 -6.57
CA GLY A 341 -8.49 2.36 -6.57
C GLY A 341 -9.09 3.19 -5.45
N ILE A 342 -10.40 3.10 -5.32
CA ILE A 342 -11.21 3.87 -4.39
C ILE A 342 -11.52 3.02 -3.16
N LEU A 343 -11.28 3.57 -1.97
CA LEU A 343 -11.80 2.99 -0.74
C LEU A 343 -13.20 3.53 -0.42
N ASP A 344 -14.09 2.62 -0.03
CA ASP A 344 -15.44 2.90 0.43
C ASP A 344 -15.82 1.92 1.55
N PHE A 345 -17.03 2.03 2.10
CA PHE A 345 -17.41 1.26 3.29
C PHE A 345 -18.70 0.47 3.10
N TYR A 346 -18.76 -0.72 3.68
CA TYR A 346 -19.99 -1.50 3.72
C TYR A 346 -20.88 -1.19 4.94
N ASN A 347 -20.35 -0.54 5.99
CA ASN A 347 -21.10 -0.18 7.22
C ASN A 347 -21.37 1.33 7.42
N PRO A 348 -21.57 2.19 6.40
CA PRO A 348 -21.67 3.64 6.58
C PRO A 348 -22.92 4.09 7.33
N ARG A 349 -23.86 3.18 7.63
CA ARG A 349 -25.10 3.46 8.37
C ARG A 349 -25.05 2.99 9.82
N ALA A 350 -23.97 2.38 10.28
CA ALA A 350 -23.86 1.81 11.62
C ALA A 350 -24.12 2.86 12.71
N ASN A 351 -23.46 4.02 12.62
CA ASN A 351 -23.69 5.16 13.51
C ASN A 351 -23.22 6.49 12.88
N TRP A 352 -23.37 7.59 13.63
CA TRP A 352 -22.94 8.92 13.17
C TRP A 352 -21.46 8.99 12.79
N LEU A 353 -20.57 8.32 13.53
CA LEU A 353 -19.14 8.31 13.25
C LEU A 353 -18.83 7.62 11.91
N SER A 354 -19.42 6.44 11.67
CA SER A 354 -19.28 5.71 10.39
C SER A 354 -19.79 6.53 9.18
N ARG A 355 -20.85 7.33 9.36
CA ARG A 355 -21.35 8.24 8.32
C ARG A 355 -20.32 9.31 7.98
N CYS A 356 -19.77 9.96 9.01
CA CYS A 356 -18.76 11.00 8.83
C CYS A 356 -17.49 10.45 8.17
N PHE A 357 -17.05 9.26 8.60
CA PHE A 357 -15.90 8.57 8.03
C PHE A 357 -16.08 8.30 6.53
N ALA A 358 -17.23 7.75 6.14
CA ALA A 358 -17.55 7.47 4.74
C ALA A 358 -17.61 8.75 3.88
N ILE A 359 -18.16 9.86 4.41
CA ILE A 359 -18.18 11.15 3.69
C ILE A 359 -16.75 11.68 3.47
N GLU A 360 -15.89 11.58 4.48
CA GLU A 360 -14.50 12.05 4.39
C GLU A 360 -13.72 11.27 3.33
N TYR A 361 -13.83 9.95 3.32
CA TYR A 361 -13.19 9.08 2.32
C TYR A 361 -13.77 9.27 0.93
N ALA A 362 -15.09 9.42 0.78
CA ALA A 362 -15.69 9.78 -0.50
C ALA A 362 -15.09 11.08 -1.03
N THR A 363 -14.95 12.09 -0.17
CA THR A 363 -14.32 13.38 -0.52
C THR A 363 -12.87 13.18 -0.97
N TRP A 364 -12.11 12.39 -0.22
CA TRP A 364 -10.70 12.14 -0.48
C TRP A 364 -10.48 11.35 -1.78
N PHE A 365 -11.01 10.13 -1.89
CA PHE A 365 -10.73 9.22 -3.01
C PHE A 365 -11.45 9.58 -4.31
N ARG A 366 -12.63 10.20 -4.25
CA ARG A 366 -13.42 10.48 -5.46
C ARG A 366 -13.19 11.87 -6.02
N VAL A 367 -12.75 12.84 -5.20
CA VAL A 367 -12.66 14.24 -5.63
C VAL A 367 -11.26 14.80 -5.45
N ILE A 368 -10.72 14.80 -4.22
CA ILE A 368 -9.45 15.46 -3.94
C ILE A 368 -8.27 14.72 -4.59
N LEU A 369 -8.09 13.43 -4.33
CA LEU A 369 -6.96 12.64 -4.84
C LEU A 369 -6.91 12.58 -6.38
N PRO A 370 -8.03 12.33 -7.09
CA PRO A 370 -8.06 12.42 -8.55
C PRO A 370 -7.78 13.84 -9.07
N GLY A 371 -8.14 14.87 -8.30
CA GLY A 371 -7.82 16.26 -8.61
C GLY A 371 -6.32 16.55 -8.49
N LEU A 372 -5.68 16.12 -7.40
CA LEU A 372 -4.23 16.25 -7.19
C LEU A 372 -3.43 15.53 -8.28
N ALA A 373 -3.86 14.34 -8.69
CA ALA A 373 -3.22 13.60 -9.77
C ALA A 373 -3.31 14.32 -11.12
N ARG A 374 -4.48 14.91 -11.43
CA ARG A 374 -4.67 15.73 -12.64
C ARG A 374 -3.89 17.04 -12.61
N LEU A 375 -3.57 17.57 -11.43
CA LEU A 375 -2.64 18.70 -11.27
C LEU A 375 -1.16 18.28 -11.42
N GLY A 376 -0.88 16.98 -11.53
CA GLY A 376 0.47 16.44 -11.68
C GLY A 376 1.28 16.39 -10.39
N PHE A 377 0.63 16.50 -9.23
CA PHE A 377 1.30 16.39 -7.92
C PHE A 377 1.63 14.95 -7.57
N ALA A 378 2.58 14.78 -6.64
CA ALA A 378 2.87 13.48 -6.05
C ALA A 378 1.67 13.03 -5.20
N ILE A 379 1.35 11.74 -5.26
CA ILE A 379 0.14 11.16 -4.68
C ILE A 379 0.54 10.32 -3.47
N PRO A 380 0.14 10.70 -2.24
CA PRO A 380 0.22 9.79 -1.11
C PRO A 380 -0.78 8.66 -1.33
N LEU A 381 -0.31 7.42 -1.30
CA LEU A 381 -1.14 6.23 -1.57
C LEU A 381 -2.03 5.91 -0.35
N GLY A 382 -3.07 5.12 -0.58
CA GLY A 382 -4.11 4.79 0.40
C GLY A 382 -3.94 3.46 1.12
N GLY A 383 -2.74 2.87 1.14
CA GLY A 383 -2.39 1.68 1.94
C GLY A 383 -2.89 0.33 1.41
N THR A 384 -4.04 0.32 0.75
CA THR A 384 -4.65 -0.84 0.10
C THR A 384 -5.31 -0.43 -1.23
N THR A 385 -5.68 -1.42 -2.05
CA THR A 385 -6.24 -1.25 -3.39
C THR A 385 -5.26 -0.47 -4.26
N VAL A 386 -4.00 -0.86 -4.13
CA VAL A 386 -2.87 -0.26 -4.83
C VAL A 386 -2.16 -1.35 -5.61
N PHE A 387 -1.92 -1.06 -6.89
CA PHE A 387 -1.29 -1.99 -7.81
C PHE A 387 -0.09 -1.32 -8.44
N PHE A 388 1.01 -2.05 -8.53
CA PHE A 388 2.29 -1.58 -9.05
C PHE A 388 2.75 -2.45 -10.19
N ARG A 389 3.42 -1.85 -11.17
CA ARG A 389 4.35 -2.62 -12.01
C ARG A 389 5.47 -3.13 -11.12
N ARG A 390 5.67 -4.44 -11.09
CA ARG A 390 6.63 -5.08 -10.17
C ARG A 390 8.03 -4.53 -10.33
N ASP A 391 8.50 -4.43 -11.56
CA ASP A 391 9.86 -3.99 -11.86
C ASP A 391 10.12 -2.53 -11.42
N VAL A 392 9.11 -1.64 -11.50
CA VAL A 392 9.21 -0.29 -10.93
C VAL A 392 9.20 -0.32 -9.41
N LEU A 393 8.37 -1.17 -8.80
CA LEU A 393 8.33 -1.33 -7.35
C LEU A 393 9.70 -1.79 -6.80
N GLU A 394 10.40 -2.66 -7.52
CA GLU A 394 11.76 -3.09 -7.22
C GLU A 394 12.77 -1.95 -7.43
N GLU A 395 12.66 -1.18 -8.52
CA GLU A 395 13.51 -0.02 -8.81
C GLU A 395 13.43 1.07 -7.74
N VAL A 396 12.25 1.29 -7.16
CA VAL A 396 12.07 2.23 -6.03
C VAL A 396 12.34 1.60 -4.66
N HIS A 397 12.83 0.35 -4.63
CA HIS A 397 13.25 -0.40 -3.44
C HIS A 397 12.11 -0.85 -2.50
N GLY A 398 10.91 -1.10 -3.02
CA GLY A 398 9.79 -1.64 -2.24
C GLY A 398 9.26 -0.65 -1.19
N TRP A 399 8.83 -1.17 -0.03
CA TRP A 399 8.27 -0.36 1.07
C TRP A 399 9.33 -0.04 2.11
N ASP A 400 9.27 1.14 2.74
CA ASP A 400 10.14 1.44 3.88
C ASP A 400 9.63 0.70 5.13
N ALA A 401 10.34 -0.36 5.52
CA ALA A 401 9.96 -1.24 6.63
C ALA A 401 9.78 -0.51 7.97
N HIS A 402 10.39 0.68 8.13
CA HIS A 402 10.37 1.46 9.35
C HIS A 402 9.31 2.58 9.37
N ASN A 403 8.65 2.84 8.25
CA ASN A 403 7.67 3.91 8.14
C ASN A 403 6.27 3.39 8.52
N VAL A 404 5.56 4.13 9.36
CA VAL A 404 4.21 3.78 9.82
C VAL A 404 3.11 4.16 8.81
N THR A 405 3.47 4.94 7.78
CA THR A 405 2.68 5.20 6.56
C THR A 405 3.59 4.97 5.36
N GLU A 406 3.94 3.71 5.15
CA GLU A 406 4.79 3.24 4.05
C GLU A 406 4.21 3.58 2.67
N ASP A 407 2.88 3.70 2.59
CA ASP A 407 2.08 4.00 1.41
C ASP A 407 2.27 5.45 0.94
N ALA A 408 2.17 6.40 1.86
CA ALA A 408 2.42 7.81 1.60
C ALA A 408 3.87 8.04 1.17
N ASP A 409 4.83 7.41 1.86
CA ASP A 409 6.25 7.44 1.48
C ASP A 409 6.49 6.85 0.09
N LEU A 410 5.97 5.65 -0.19
CA LEU A 410 6.13 5.01 -1.49
C LEU A 410 5.55 5.87 -2.63
N GLY A 411 4.40 6.50 -2.40
CA GLY A 411 3.80 7.45 -3.34
C GLY A 411 4.70 8.64 -3.67
N ILE A 412 5.40 9.20 -2.67
CA ILE A 412 6.37 10.27 -2.88
C ILE A 412 7.66 9.74 -3.54
N ARG A 413 8.15 8.55 -3.15
CA ARG A 413 9.33 7.92 -3.79
C ARG A 413 9.09 7.64 -5.26
N LEU A 414 7.94 7.09 -5.66
CA LEU A 414 7.57 6.94 -7.07
C LEU A 414 7.70 8.27 -7.83
N ALA A 415 7.16 9.36 -7.28
CA ALA A 415 7.25 10.67 -7.90
C ALA A 415 8.69 11.22 -8.00
N ARG A 416 9.54 10.92 -7.01
CA ARG A 416 10.97 11.29 -6.99
C ARG A 416 11.79 10.53 -8.04
N PHE A 417 11.41 9.29 -8.34
CA PHE A 417 12.01 8.48 -9.41
C PHE A 417 11.42 8.78 -10.79
N GLY A 418 10.50 9.75 -10.89
CA GLY A 418 9.92 10.20 -12.16
C GLY A 418 8.64 9.46 -12.56
N TYR A 419 8.21 8.47 -11.78
CA TYR A 419 6.98 7.73 -12.01
C TYR A 419 5.73 8.51 -11.60
N ARG A 420 4.57 8.02 -12.06
CA ARG A 420 3.24 8.58 -11.86
C ARG A 420 2.29 7.54 -11.30
N THR A 421 1.40 8.02 -10.46
CA THR A 421 0.22 7.29 -9.98
C THR A 421 -1.02 7.77 -10.69
N GLU A 422 -1.88 6.85 -11.14
CA GLU A 422 -3.22 7.17 -11.63
C GLU A 422 -4.29 6.60 -10.69
N LEU A 423 -5.43 7.29 -10.65
CA LEU A 423 -6.61 6.84 -9.90
C LEU A 423 -7.53 6.11 -10.86
N ILE A 424 -8.00 4.94 -10.47
CA ILE A 424 -8.91 4.10 -11.27
C ILE A 424 -10.26 3.95 -10.58
N ALA A 425 -11.33 3.88 -11.37
CA ALA A 425 -12.71 3.86 -10.89
C ALA A 425 -13.18 2.44 -10.54
N THR A 426 -12.50 1.81 -9.59
CA THR A 426 -12.86 0.51 -8.99
C THR A 426 -12.84 0.66 -7.48
N VAL A 427 -13.74 -0.02 -6.78
CA VAL A 427 -13.94 0.15 -5.35
C VAL A 427 -13.48 -1.09 -4.59
N THR A 428 -12.88 -0.86 -3.44
CA THR A 428 -12.74 -1.85 -2.38
C THR A 428 -13.50 -1.36 -1.17
N ARG A 429 -14.38 -2.20 -0.63
CA ARG A 429 -15.18 -1.88 0.54
C ARG A 429 -14.50 -2.43 1.80
N GLU A 430 -14.34 -1.58 2.80
CA GLU A 430 -13.78 -1.93 4.12
C GLU A 430 -14.78 -1.62 5.26
N GLU A 431 -14.42 -1.97 6.48
CA GLU A 431 -15.19 -1.59 7.67
C GLU A 431 -14.78 -0.20 8.17
N ALA A 432 -15.73 0.73 8.24
CA ALA A 432 -15.47 2.04 8.83
C ALA A 432 -15.29 1.91 10.34
N CYS A 433 -14.26 2.55 10.89
CA CYS A 433 -14.10 2.66 12.33
C CYS A 433 -15.27 3.44 12.95
N ASN A 434 -16.08 2.75 13.74
CA ASN A 434 -17.34 3.25 14.29
C ASN A 434 -17.26 3.59 15.79
N HIS A 435 -16.08 3.52 16.41
CA HIS A 435 -15.83 3.90 17.81
C HIS A 435 -14.82 5.05 17.93
N ALA A 436 -15.11 6.03 18.79
CA ALA A 436 -14.34 7.28 18.87
C ALA A 436 -12.86 7.10 19.25
N TRP A 437 -12.53 6.29 20.27
CA TRP A 437 -11.13 6.11 20.67
C TRP A 437 -10.30 5.28 19.68
N PRO A 438 -10.80 4.13 19.16
CA PRO A 438 -10.16 3.46 18.02
C PRO A 438 -9.95 4.37 16.81
N TRP A 439 -10.92 5.23 16.49
CA TRP A 439 -10.78 6.23 15.44
C TRP A 439 -9.60 7.18 15.71
N VAL A 440 -9.48 7.71 16.94
CA VAL A 440 -8.37 8.60 17.33
C VAL A 440 -7.03 7.89 17.23
N ARG A 441 -6.94 6.62 17.66
CA ARG A 441 -5.72 5.80 17.53
C ARG A 441 -5.34 5.61 16.06
N GLN A 442 -6.29 5.20 15.22
CA GLN A 442 -6.06 5.01 13.79
C GLN A 442 -5.56 6.29 13.11
N ARG A 443 -6.25 7.42 13.34
CA ARG A 443 -5.87 8.71 12.73
C ARG A 443 -4.58 9.29 13.27
N SER A 444 -4.27 9.05 14.55
CA SER A 444 -2.99 9.47 15.13
C SER A 444 -1.81 8.78 14.46
N ARG A 445 -1.96 7.49 14.08
CA ARG A 445 -0.95 6.73 13.33
C ARG A 445 -0.72 7.32 11.94
N TRP A 446 -1.77 7.70 11.22
CA TRP A 446 -1.64 8.31 9.89
C TRP A 446 -0.98 9.69 9.95
N LEU A 447 -1.41 10.55 10.88
CA LEU A 447 -0.82 11.88 11.05
C LEU A 447 0.63 11.82 11.51
N LYS A 448 0.96 10.89 12.41
CA LYS A 448 2.34 10.56 12.79
C LYS A 448 3.16 10.15 11.57
N GLY A 449 2.64 9.24 10.76
CA GLY A 449 3.33 8.79 9.55
C GLY A 449 3.53 9.90 8.52
N TYR A 450 2.57 10.81 8.38
CA TYR A 450 2.73 11.99 7.52
C TYR A 450 3.85 12.91 8.03
N MET A 451 3.97 13.10 9.35
CA MET A 451 5.09 13.84 9.94
C MET A 451 6.43 13.14 9.66
N VAL A 452 6.50 11.82 9.89
CA VAL A 452 7.72 11.03 9.65
C VAL A 452 8.12 11.04 8.17
N THR A 453 7.17 10.85 7.26
CA THR A 453 7.35 10.88 5.81
C THR A 453 7.84 12.26 5.36
N TYR A 454 7.21 13.34 5.84
CA TYR A 454 7.65 14.69 5.54
C TYR A 454 9.09 14.93 6.00
N LEU A 455 9.42 14.57 7.24
CA LEU A 455 10.77 14.71 7.81
C LEU A 455 11.80 13.87 7.04
N ALA A 456 11.47 12.62 6.68
CA ALA A 456 12.34 11.72 5.94
C ALA A 456 12.74 12.31 4.57
N HIS A 457 11.77 12.83 3.82
CA HIS A 457 12.02 13.45 2.52
C HIS A 457 12.70 14.83 2.63
N MET A 458 12.42 15.58 3.69
CA MET A 458 13.01 16.90 3.93
C MET A 458 14.40 16.88 4.58
N ARG A 459 14.99 15.69 4.83
CA ARG A 459 16.40 15.57 5.25
C ARG A 459 17.36 16.24 4.27
N HIS A 460 17.06 16.18 2.97
CA HIS A 460 17.86 16.79 1.90
C HIS A 460 16.97 17.60 0.94
N PRO A 461 16.52 18.80 1.33
CA PRO A 461 15.47 19.54 0.62
C PRO A 461 15.88 19.95 -0.80
N LEU A 462 17.17 20.24 -1.04
CA LEU A 462 17.68 20.55 -2.38
C LEU A 462 17.65 19.33 -3.31
N ARG A 463 17.89 18.13 -2.78
CA ARG A 463 17.75 16.89 -3.56
C ARG A 463 16.29 16.61 -3.85
N LEU A 464 15.41 16.74 -2.84
CA LEU A 464 13.97 16.59 -3.04
C LEU A 464 13.43 17.57 -4.10
N TRP A 465 13.88 18.82 -4.09
CA TRP A 465 13.53 19.81 -5.11
C TRP A 465 13.94 19.37 -6.53
N ARG A 466 15.13 18.79 -6.68
CA ARG A 466 15.63 18.28 -7.96
C ARG A 466 14.83 17.05 -8.42
N ASP A 467 14.61 16.09 -7.52
CA ASP A 467 13.88 14.84 -7.77
C ASP A 467 12.43 15.14 -8.19
N LEU A 468 11.72 15.97 -7.43
CA LEU A 468 10.30 16.28 -7.66
C LEU A 468 10.07 17.36 -8.73
N ARG A 469 11.08 18.21 -9.00
CA ARG A 469 10.95 19.47 -9.75
C ARG A 469 10.09 20.52 -8.98
N PRO A 470 10.19 21.82 -9.34
CA PRO A 470 9.59 22.90 -8.56
C PRO A 470 8.09 22.74 -8.28
N TRP A 471 7.32 22.31 -9.29
CA TRP A 471 5.86 22.19 -9.17
C TRP A 471 5.42 21.10 -8.19
N LYS A 472 5.96 19.88 -8.30
CA LYS A 472 5.61 18.80 -7.37
C LYS A 472 6.21 19.04 -5.99
N PHE A 473 7.37 19.71 -5.89
CA PHE A 473 7.93 20.12 -4.60
C PHE A 473 7.00 21.11 -3.90
N LEU A 474 6.48 22.13 -4.60
CA LEU A 474 5.49 23.05 -4.04
C LEU A 474 4.23 22.30 -3.60
N GLY A 475 3.72 21.40 -4.45
CA GLY A 475 2.58 20.55 -4.09
C GLY A 475 2.83 19.72 -2.83
N PHE A 476 4.02 19.13 -2.69
CA PHE A 476 4.45 18.39 -1.50
C PHE A 476 4.46 19.29 -0.25
N GLN A 477 5.04 20.50 -0.33
CA GLN A 477 5.06 21.45 0.78
C GLN A 477 3.64 21.84 1.21
N VAL A 478 2.81 22.28 0.26
CA VAL A 478 1.44 22.71 0.53
C VAL A 478 0.64 21.56 1.10
N PHE A 479 0.72 20.36 0.52
CA PHE A 479 -0.05 19.20 0.96
C PHE A 479 0.30 18.79 2.40
N PHE A 480 1.57 18.49 2.69
CA PHE A 480 1.96 17.98 4.01
C PHE A 480 1.85 19.06 5.09
N LEU A 481 2.37 20.28 4.84
CA LEU A 481 2.39 21.33 5.86
C LEU A 481 0.97 21.80 6.19
N SER A 482 0.11 21.94 5.18
CA SER A 482 -1.29 22.33 5.46
C SER A 482 -2.04 21.19 6.14
N SER A 483 -1.94 19.94 5.69
CA SER A 483 -2.66 18.81 6.31
C SER A 483 -2.31 18.67 7.80
N LEU A 484 -1.03 18.77 8.15
CA LEU A 484 -0.58 18.70 9.55
C LEU A 484 -0.96 19.94 10.35
N SER A 485 -0.73 21.13 9.79
CA SER A 485 -1.00 22.40 10.50
C SER A 485 -2.48 22.62 10.75
N GLN A 486 -3.35 22.23 9.83
CA GLN A 486 -4.79 22.43 9.95
C GLN A 486 -5.38 21.63 11.12
N PHE A 487 -4.92 20.39 11.36
CA PHE A 487 -5.36 19.65 12.55
C PHE A 487 -4.71 20.16 13.84
N LEU A 488 -3.44 20.55 13.82
CA LEU A 488 -2.76 21.07 15.02
C LEU A 488 -3.27 22.45 15.46
N LEU A 489 -3.73 23.28 14.51
CA LEU A 489 -4.15 24.66 14.73
C LEU A 489 -5.66 24.86 14.55
N ALA A 490 -6.43 23.79 14.34
CA ALA A 490 -7.88 23.88 14.21
C ALA A 490 -8.55 24.65 15.36
N PRO A 491 -8.14 24.52 16.65
CA PRO A 491 -8.70 25.35 17.72
C PRO A 491 -8.51 26.86 17.51
N VAL A 492 -7.40 27.27 16.90
CA VAL A 492 -7.16 28.68 16.51
C VAL A 492 -8.10 29.07 15.38
N LEU A 493 -8.30 28.21 14.38
CA LEU A 493 -9.24 28.47 13.28
C LEU A 493 -10.70 28.55 13.75
N TRP A 494 -11.11 27.69 14.67
CA TRP A 494 -12.47 27.69 15.22
C TRP A 494 -12.77 28.89 16.11
N SER A 495 -11.74 29.54 16.67
CA SER A 495 -11.95 30.79 17.39
C SER A 495 -12.56 31.88 16.49
N PHE A 496 -12.37 31.81 15.17
CA PHE A 496 -13.01 32.74 14.23
C PHE A 496 -14.54 32.54 14.08
N TRP A 497 -15.13 31.46 14.61
CA TRP A 497 -16.60 31.36 14.72
C TRP A 497 -17.18 32.50 15.56
N VAL A 498 -16.47 32.98 16.58
CA VAL A 498 -16.94 34.08 17.45
C VAL A 498 -17.10 35.38 16.66
N VAL A 499 -16.23 35.62 15.68
CA VAL A 499 -16.28 36.78 14.78
C VAL A 499 -17.54 36.74 13.93
N LEU A 500 -17.89 35.56 13.42
CA LEU A 500 -19.04 35.36 12.53
C LEU A 500 -20.39 35.55 13.24
N ILE A 501 -20.43 35.38 14.57
CA ILE A 501 -21.61 35.68 15.41
C ILE A 501 -21.58 37.09 16.01
N GLY A 502 -20.64 37.94 15.60
CA GLY A 502 -20.57 39.35 15.98
C GLY A 502 -19.86 39.65 17.30
N LEU A 503 -19.10 38.70 17.86
CA LEU A 503 -18.28 38.92 19.05
C LEU A 503 -16.86 39.37 18.67
N ALA A 504 -16.26 40.19 19.54
CA ALA A 504 -14.89 40.65 19.37
C ALA A 504 -13.89 39.51 19.53
N HIS A 505 -12.87 39.47 18.67
CA HIS A 505 -11.79 38.50 18.75
C HIS A 505 -10.58 39.08 19.50
N PRO A 506 -9.85 38.30 20.30
CA PRO A 506 -8.65 38.79 21.00
C PRO A 506 -7.57 39.40 20.07
N LEU A 507 -7.55 39.01 18.80
CA LEU A 507 -6.62 39.56 17.80
C LEU A 507 -7.06 40.93 17.24
N ASP A 508 -8.29 41.40 17.49
CA ASP A 508 -8.80 42.67 16.97
C ASP A 508 -7.90 43.85 17.34
N ALA A 509 -7.37 43.85 18.57
CA ALA A 509 -6.49 44.89 19.07
C ALA A 509 -5.12 44.94 18.37
N TRP A 510 -4.74 43.90 17.61
CA TRP A 510 -3.39 43.72 17.07
C TRP A 510 -3.33 43.86 15.55
N ILE A 511 -4.22 43.17 14.85
CA ILE A 511 -4.26 43.18 13.38
C ILE A 511 -5.39 44.06 12.83
N GLY A 512 -6.22 44.62 13.72
CA GLY A 512 -7.37 45.45 13.40
C GLY A 512 -8.62 44.61 13.07
N GLY A 513 -9.79 45.13 13.47
CA GLY A 513 -11.06 44.41 13.31
C GLY A 513 -11.39 44.06 11.85
N SER A 514 -10.95 44.89 10.88
CA SER A 514 -11.12 44.55 9.46
C SER A 514 -10.36 43.29 9.08
N ALA A 515 -9.09 43.15 9.48
CA ALA A 515 -8.29 41.97 9.13
C ALA A 515 -8.84 40.69 9.79
N VAL A 516 -9.22 40.76 11.06
CA VAL A 516 -9.89 39.65 11.76
C VAL A 516 -11.17 39.24 11.04
N TRP A 517 -11.98 40.20 10.60
CA TRP A 517 -13.21 39.93 9.88
C TRP A 517 -12.95 39.22 8.54
N HIS A 518 -11.95 39.64 7.77
CA HIS A 518 -11.54 38.95 6.54
C HIS A 518 -11.03 37.52 6.79
N LEU A 519 -10.31 37.30 7.90
CA LEU A 519 -9.91 35.94 8.31
C LEU A 519 -11.11 35.07 8.65
N GLY A 520 -12.10 35.63 9.36
CA GLY A 520 -13.38 34.95 9.65
C GLY A 520 -14.13 34.58 8.37
N LEU A 521 -14.18 35.47 7.38
CA LEU A 521 -14.76 35.14 6.07
C LEU A 521 -13.98 34.06 5.32
N ALA A 522 -12.65 34.13 5.31
CA ALA A 522 -11.83 33.13 4.63
C ALA A 522 -12.05 31.74 5.25
N PHE A 523 -12.17 31.69 6.58
CA PHE A 523 -12.56 30.49 7.32
C PHE A 523 -13.95 29.99 6.93
N LEU A 524 -14.98 30.85 6.95
CA LEU A 524 -16.33 30.49 6.52
C LEU A 524 -16.36 29.97 5.07
N PHE A 525 -15.64 30.62 4.16
CA PHE A 525 -15.56 30.21 2.76
C PHE A 525 -14.88 28.84 2.59
N SER A 526 -13.87 28.54 3.43
CA SER A 526 -13.27 27.21 3.48
C SER A 526 -14.27 26.14 3.94
N GLU A 527 -15.07 26.42 4.97
CA GLU A 527 -16.11 25.50 5.45
C GLU A 527 -17.18 25.26 4.37
N VAL A 528 -17.69 26.31 3.74
CA VAL A 528 -18.66 26.20 2.64
C VAL A 528 -18.06 25.38 1.47
N THR A 529 -16.80 25.61 1.13
CA THR A 529 -16.10 24.83 0.10
C THR A 529 -16.03 23.35 0.48
N ALA A 530 -15.71 23.02 1.73
CA ALA A 530 -15.70 21.64 2.22
C ALA A 530 -17.08 20.98 2.12
N LEU A 531 -18.16 21.70 2.46
CA LEU A 531 -19.53 21.21 2.33
C LEU A 531 -19.89 20.90 0.86
N VAL A 532 -19.56 21.81 -0.06
CA VAL A 532 -19.84 21.64 -1.50
C VAL A 532 -19.06 20.44 -2.05
N ILE A 533 -17.77 20.35 -1.76
CA ILE A 533 -16.94 19.21 -2.18
C ILE A 533 -17.50 17.90 -1.63
N GLY A 534 -17.89 17.88 -0.34
CA GLY A 534 -18.50 16.70 0.29
C GLY A 534 -19.80 16.27 -0.39
N ALA A 535 -20.68 17.22 -0.73
CA ALA A 535 -21.94 16.93 -1.41
C ALA A 535 -21.72 16.35 -2.82
N VAL A 536 -20.74 16.91 -3.53
CA VAL A 536 -20.32 16.45 -4.86
C VAL A 536 -19.65 15.07 -4.79
N ALA A 537 -18.93 14.77 -3.71
CA ALA A 537 -18.32 13.46 -3.50
C ALA A 537 -19.37 12.38 -3.19
N VAL A 538 -20.28 12.67 -2.25
CA VAL A 538 -21.36 11.74 -1.83
C VAL A 538 -22.35 11.46 -2.95
N SER A 539 -22.59 12.40 -3.88
CA SER A 539 -23.46 12.14 -5.04
C SER A 539 -22.89 11.08 -6.00
N ARG A 540 -21.58 10.81 -5.91
CA ARG A 540 -20.84 9.79 -6.68
C ARG A 540 -20.62 8.48 -5.92
N THR A 541 -21.28 8.28 -4.78
CA THR A 541 -21.28 7.01 -4.05
C THR A 541 -22.66 6.35 -4.15
N ASP A 542 -22.73 5.07 -3.76
CA ASP A 542 -23.99 4.36 -3.51
C ASP A 542 -24.69 4.87 -2.24
N HIS A 543 -24.04 5.77 -1.49
CA HIS A 543 -24.46 6.27 -0.19
C HIS A 543 -25.00 7.71 -0.26
N ARG A 544 -25.77 8.05 -1.30
CA ARG A 544 -26.33 9.42 -1.51
C ARG A 544 -27.12 9.96 -0.31
N GLY A 545 -27.72 9.06 0.48
CA GLY A 545 -28.40 9.38 1.74
C GLY A 545 -27.49 9.96 2.85
N LEU A 546 -26.17 10.02 2.65
CA LEU A 546 -25.23 10.66 3.57
C LEU A 546 -25.21 12.19 3.45
N THR A 547 -25.78 12.76 2.38
CA THR A 547 -25.77 14.22 2.13
C THR A 547 -26.22 15.08 3.32
N PRO A 548 -27.31 14.75 4.06
CA PRO A 548 -27.75 15.54 5.21
C PRO A 548 -26.76 15.56 6.39
N TRP A 549 -25.80 14.64 6.41
CA TRP A 549 -24.81 14.52 7.49
C TRP A 549 -23.55 15.36 7.26
N ILE A 550 -23.35 15.87 6.05
CA ILE A 550 -22.16 16.66 5.68
C ILE A 550 -21.97 17.89 6.59
N PRO A 551 -23.00 18.68 6.95
CA PRO A 551 -22.84 19.80 7.87
C PRO A 551 -22.37 19.39 9.28
N THR A 552 -22.58 18.13 9.67
CA THR A 552 -22.18 17.64 10.99
C THR A 552 -20.68 17.33 11.10
N LEU A 553 -19.93 17.36 9.98
CA LEU A 553 -18.49 17.12 9.98
C LEU A 553 -17.71 18.11 10.87
N VAL A 554 -18.24 19.31 11.10
CA VAL A 554 -17.64 20.29 12.04
C VAL A 554 -17.51 19.72 13.46
N PHE A 555 -18.39 18.80 13.86
CA PHE A 555 -18.34 18.12 15.16
C PHE A 555 -17.49 16.84 15.15
N TYR A 556 -17.13 16.35 13.96
CA TYR A 556 -16.26 15.18 13.75
C TYR A 556 -14.77 15.54 13.84
N PHE A 557 -14.36 16.66 13.23
CA PHE A 557 -12.96 17.08 13.18
C PHE A 557 -12.27 17.42 14.53
N PRO A 558 -12.97 17.74 15.65
CA PRO A 558 -12.40 17.75 16.99
C PRO A 558 -11.65 16.47 17.37
N LEU A 559 -12.15 15.30 16.96
CA LEU A 559 -11.42 14.05 17.17
C LEU A 559 -10.07 14.06 16.42
N GLY A 560 -10.04 14.65 15.23
CA GLY A 560 -8.82 14.80 14.42
C GLY A 560 -7.76 15.66 15.08
N CYS A 561 -8.15 16.68 15.84
CA CYS A 561 -7.21 17.48 16.64
C CYS A 561 -6.58 16.64 17.76
N ALA A 562 -7.39 15.86 18.47
CA ALA A 562 -6.90 14.94 19.50
C ALA A 562 -5.93 13.90 18.90
N ALA A 563 -6.26 13.37 17.71
CA ALA A 563 -5.40 12.47 16.97
C ALA A 563 -4.07 13.13 16.54
N ALA A 564 -4.09 14.38 16.07
CA ALA A 564 -2.89 15.13 15.72
C ALA A 564 -1.97 15.37 16.90
N TYR A 565 -2.51 15.79 18.05
CA TYR A 565 -1.71 16.00 19.26
C TYR A 565 -1.12 14.68 19.79
N LYS A 566 -1.90 13.60 19.79
CA LYS A 566 -1.39 12.25 20.13
C LYS A 566 -0.26 11.84 19.18
N GLY A 567 -0.46 11.98 17.87
CA GLY A 567 0.55 11.64 16.86
C GLY A 567 1.84 12.47 17.02
N LEU A 568 1.72 13.78 17.27
CA LEU A 568 2.86 14.65 17.52
C LEU A 568 3.64 14.22 18.76
N ILE A 569 2.96 13.96 19.88
CA ILE A 569 3.58 13.48 21.12
C ILE A 569 4.31 12.15 20.87
N GLU A 570 3.72 11.25 20.09
CA GLU A 570 4.35 9.98 19.74
C GLU A 570 5.55 10.12 18.82
N VAL A 571 5.56 11.04 17.85
CA VAL A 571 6.78 11.34 17.06
C VAL A 571 7.91 11.76 17.99
N LEU A 572 7.61 12.61 18.97
CA LEU A 572 8.61 13.15 19.90
C LEU A 572 9.09 12.12 20.94
N ALA A 573 8.18 11.33 21.50
CA ALA A 573 8.46 10.41 22.59
C ALA A 573 8.82 8.98 22.12
N ARG A 574 8.21 8.51 21.02
CA ARG A 574 8.28 7.12 20.53
C ARG A 574 8.14 7.06 19.00
N PRO A 575 9.10 7.58 18.21
CA PRO A 575 8.96 7.75 16.77
C PRO A 575 8.64 6.46 16.00
N PHE A 576 9.10 5.30 16.49
CA PHE A 576 8.89 3.99 15.85
C PHE A 576 7.80 3.12 16.52
N PHE A 577 7.07 3.65 17.51
CA PHE A 577 6.01 2.88 18.19
C PHE A 577 4.75 2.75 17.32
N TRP A 578 4.22 1.53 17.23
CA TRP A 578 3.01 1.18 16.48
C TRP A 578 1.83 0.98 17.44
N ASP A 579 0.76 1.74 17.24
CA ASP A 579 -0.48 1.61 18.02
C ASP A 579 -1.57 0.88 17.20
N LYS A 580 -1.60 -0.47 17.24
CA LYS A 580 -2.52 -1.27 16.40
C LYS A 580 -3.95 -1.11 16.93
N THR A 581 -4.89 -0.78 16.04
CA THR A 581 -6.32 -0.80 16.29
C THR A 581 -6.86 -2.18 15.95
N THR A 582 -7.58 -2.81 16.87
CA THR A 582 -8.37 -4.01 16.58
C THR A 582 -9.58 -3.63 15.72
N HIS A 583 -9.73 -4.24 14.54
CA HIS A 583 -10.92 -4.15 13.70
C HIS A 583 -11.86 -5.34 14.04
N GLY A 584 -13.15 -5.26 13.73
CA GLY A 584 -14.08 -6.38 13.91
C GLY A 584 -14.75 -6.59 15.29
N LYS A 585 -15.06 -5.53 16.07
CA LYS A 585 -15.96 -5.65 17.25
C LYS A 585 -17.34 -5.00 17.04
N GLY A 586 -17.74 -4.82 15.78
CA GLY A 586 -18.95 -4.11 15.36
C GLY A 586 -20.11 -5.03 15.06
#